data_AF-A0A8T0R5Y5-F1
#
_entry.id   AF-A0A8T0R5Y5-F1
#
_cell.length_a   1.000
_cell.length_b   1.000
_cell.length_c   1.000
_cell.angle_alpha   90.00
_cell.angle_beta   90.00
_cell.angle_gamma   90.00
#
_symmetry.space_group_name_H-M   'P 1'
#
loop_
_entity.id
_entity.type
_entity.pdbx_description
1 polymer ?
#
loop_
_entity_poly.entity_id
_entity_poly.type
_entity_poly.pdbx_seq_one_letter_code
_entity_poly.pdbx_strand_id
1 'polypeptide(L)'
;MAGAVAPTLAAAAASSSTAAASSLAPNPTTRRDPLTSIAARAPFVPLTATRRLGHGYRGAPLVVASPHQARNPRLRFAAAAAAEGMAAEASTAGAASAAEAKPFAVLFVCLGNICRSPAAEAVFRNLVSKRGLDSKFQIDSAGTIGYHEGNKADSRMRAASKKRGIDVTSISRPIKPSDFRDFDLILAMDRQNYEDILNAFERWRHKEPLPDGAPNKVKLMCSYCKRHTESEVPDPYYGGPQGFEKVLDLLEDACESLLDSIVADNAKHFCMTLDMYICRQ
;
A
#
# COMPACT_ATOMS: atom_id res chain seq x y z
N MET A 1 39.35 55.11 28.48
CA MET A 1 38.51 54.52 27.42
C MET A 1 37.07 54.90 27.69
N ALA A 2 36.42 55.56 26.73
CA ALA A 2 35.09 56.12 26.86
C ALA A 2 34.01 55.12 26.41
N GLY A 3 32.91 55.02 27.17
CA GLY A 3 31.59 54.50 26.76
C GLY A 3 30.54 55.53 27.18
N ALA A 4 29.63 55.98 26.30
CA ALA A 4 28.32 55.38 25.98
C ALA A 4 27.36 55.52 27.20
N VAL A 5 26.11 55.99 27.15
CA VAL A 5 25.05 56.14 26.12
C VAL A 5 24.06 57.24 26.58
N ALA A 6 23.38 57.90 25.64
CA ALA A 6 22.34 58.93 25.82
C ALA A 6 20.92 58.36 26.16
N PRO A 7 19.98 59.19 26.64
CA PRO A 7 18.55 58.84 26.65
C PRO A 7 17.77 59.50 25.49
N THR A 8 16.78 58.76 25.00
CA THR A 8 15.85 59.10 23.92
C THR A 8 14.74 60.05 24.41
N LEU A 9 14.51 61.15 23.68
CA LEU A 9 13.33 62.02 23.84
C LEU A 9 12.44 61.94 22.59
N ALA A 10 11.15 61.76 22.83
CA ALA A 10 10.08 61.77 21.85
C ALA A 10 9.77 63.19 21.35
N ALA A 11 9.43 63.33 20.07
CA ALA A 11 8.72 64.48 19.55
C ALA A 11 7.82 64.06 18.39
N ALA A 12 6.51 64.23 18.60
CA ALA A 12 5.49 64.21 17.57
C ALA A 12 5.46 65.58 16.85
N ALA A 13 5.27 65.57 15.53
CA ALA A 13 4.94 66.76 14.76
C ALA A 13 3.83 66.42 13.77
N ALA A 14 2.74 67.17 13.88
CA ALA A 14 1.61 67.23 12.96
C ALA A 14 1.83 68.33 11.92
N SER A 15 1.20 68.19 10.74
CA SER A 15 0.67 69.23 9.82
C SER A 15 0.64 68.69 8.39
N SER A 16 -0.20 69.11 7.44
CA SER A 16 -1.59 69.57 7.36
C SER A 16 -1.81 69.99 5.90
N SER A 17 -3.00 69.70 5.35
CA SER A 17 -3.68 70.32 4.17
C SER A 17 -2.94 70.30 2.81
N THR A 18 -3.58 70.26 1.64
CA THR A 18 -4.80 70.96 1.19
C THR A 18 -5.28 70.35 -0.14
N ALA A 19 -6.56 70.53 -0.45
CA ALA A 19 -7.32 70.00 -1.58
C ALA A 19 -7.07 70.68 -2.94
N ALA A 20 -7.49 70.03 -4.05
CA ALA A 20 -8.55 70.51 -4.97
C ALA A 20 -8.53 69.78 -6.33
N ALA A 21 -9.72 69.71 -6.95
CA ALA A 21 -10.14 68.86 -8.05
C ALA A 21 -10.11 69.53 -9.44
N SER A 22 -10.16 68.71 -10.51
CA SER A 22 -10.89 68.92 -11.79
C SER A 22 -10.63 67.71 -12.71
N SER A 23 -11.57 66.83 -13.05
CA SER A 23 -12.78 66.93 -13.92
C SER A 23 -12.55 66.44 -15.36
N LEU A 24 -13.57 65.70 -15.85
CA LEU A 24 -13.95 65.26 -17.22
C LEU A 24 -13.73 63.79 -17.67
N ALA A 25 -14.89 63.17 -17.96
CA ALA A 25 -15.21 61.85 -18.53
C ALA A 25 -15.11 61.85 -20.09
N PRO A 26 -15.55 60.82 -20.89
CA PRO A 26 -16.23 59.55 -20.59
C PRO A 26 -15.74 58.29 -21.37
N ASN A 27 -16.40 57.17 -21.06
CA ASN A 27 -16.35 55.80 -21.62
C ASN A 27 -16.77 55.72 -23.12
N PRO A 28 -16.44 54.64 -23.86
CA PRO A 28 -17.57 53.82 -24.33
C PRO A 28 -17.34 52.29 -24.32
N THR A 29 -18.42 51.62 -23.92
CA THR A 29 -18.79 50.22 -24.13
C THR A 29 -18.63 49.74 -25.57
N THR A 30 -18.19 48.48 -25.77
CA THR A 30 -18.90 47.56 -26.68
C THR A 30 -18.84 46.12 -26.17
N ARG A 31 -20.03 45.51 -26.23
CA ARG A 31 -20.41 44.14 -25.92
C ARG A 31 -20.73 43.49 -27.28
N ARG A 32 -20.25 42.26 -27.55
CA ARG A 32 -20.92 41.27 -28.45
C ARG A 32 -20.23 39.91 -28.37
N ASP A 33 -20.86 39.06 -27.57
CA ASP A 33 -21.35 37.69 -27.83
C ASP A 33 -20.53 36.61 -28.57
N PRO A 34 -20.66 35.34 -28.11
CA PRO A 34 -20.03 34.15 -28.67
C PRO A 34 -20.89 33.52 -29.77
N LEU A 35 -20.32 32.60 -30.57
CA LEU A 35 -20.99 31.39 -31.09
C LEU A 35 -20.10 30.56 -32.05
N THR A 36 -20.26 29.23 -31.95
CA THR A 36 -20.09 28.18 -32.99
C THR A 36 -18.68 27.84 -33.49
N SER A 37 -18.16 26.65 -33.17
CA SER A 37 -18.40 25.34 -33.81
C SER A 37 -17.52 25.13 -35.04
N ILE A 38 -16.69 24.07 -35.03
CA ILE A 38 -16.73 22.97 -36.01
C ILE A 38 -15.66 21.95 -35.66
N ALA A 39 -16.10 20.69 -35.68
CA ALA A 39 -15.33 19.48 -35.49
C ALA A 39 -14.31 19.23 -36.62
N ALA A 40 -13.16 18.65 -36.27
CA ALA A 40 -12.31 17.94 -37.22
C ALA A 40 -12.11 16.49 -36.73
N ARG A 41 -12.94 15.59 -37.29
CA ARG A 41 -12.76 14.13 -37.25
C ARG A 41 -11.61 13.75 -38.18
N ALA A 42 -10.64 12.99 -37.68
CA ALA A 42 -9.67 12.29 -38.51
C ALA A 42 -10.32 11.03 -39.15
N PRO A 43 -9.95 10.64 -40.39
CA PRO A 43 -10.67 9.61 -41.13
C PRO A 43 -10.27 8.19 -40.71
N PHE A 44 -11.30 7.35 -40.71
CA PHE A 44 -11.29 5.90 -40.60
C PHE A 44 -10.62 5.28 -41.85
N VAL A 45 -9.69 4.35 -41.66
CA VAL A 45 -9.14 3.50 -42.73
C VAL A 45 -9.67 2.08 -42.52
N PRO A 46 -10.47 1.50 -43.43
CA PRO A 46 -10.77 0.08 -43.39
C PRO A 46 -9.78 -0.66 -44.31
N LEU A 47 -9.02 -1.61 -43.77
CA LEU A 47 -8.39 -2.64 -44.60
C LEU A 47 -9.07 -3.98 -44.39
N THR A 48 -9.41 -4.55 -45.53
CA THR A 48 -10.26 -5.68 -45.79
C THR A 48 -9.61 -7.01 -45.42
N ALA A 49 -10.44 -7.88 -44.84
CA ALA A 49 -10.16 -9.30 -44.70
C ALA A 49 -10.04 -9.95 -46.09
N THR A 50 -8.93 -10.62 -46.37
CA THR A 50 -8.84 -11.59 -47.46
C THR A 50 -8.70 -12.98 -46.87
N ARG A 51 -9.78 -13.75 -47.05
CA ARG A 51 -9.88 -15.18 -46.80
C ARG A 51 -9.44 -15.88 -48.09
N ARG A 52 -8.44 -16.76 -48.04
CA ARG A 52 -8.23 -17.82 -49.04
C ARG A 52 -7.91 -19.15 -48.36
N LEU A 53 -8.78 -20.12 -48.65
CA LEU A 53 -8.58 -21.57 -48.69
C LEU A 53 -7.37 -21.88 -49.59
N GLY A 54 -6.55 -22.92 -49.49
CA GLY A 54 -6.57 -24.26 -48.86
C GLY A 54 -5.52 -25.11 -49.63
N HIS A 55 -5.31 -26.37 -49.22
CA HIS A 55 -4.32 -27.37 -49.69
C HIS A 55 -2.96 -27.28 -48.95
N GLY A 56 -2.45 -28.28 -48.24
CA GLY A 56 -2.72 -29.71 -48.24
C GLY A 56 -1.44 -30.45 -48.61
N TYR A 57 -0.63 -30.86 -47.63
CA TYR A 57 0.41 -31.88 -47.83
C TYR A 57 0.55 -32.77 -46.60
N ARG A 58 0.52 -34.07 -46.90
CA ARG A 58 0.66 -35.24 -46.02
C ARG A 58 2.10 -35.35 -45.49
N GLY A 59 2.25 -35.93 -44.29
CA GLY A 59 3.53 -36.47 -43.84
C GLY A 59 3.62 -36.69 -42.34
N ALA A 60 3.16 -37.84 -41.87
CA ALA A 60 3.61 -38.50 -40.63
C ALA A 60 3.91 -39.98 -41.02
N PRO A 61 4.59 -40.80 -40.20
CA PRO A 61 5.16 -40.55 -38.87
C PRO A 61 6.62 -41.03 -38.72
N LEU A 62 7.27 -40.77 -37.58
CA LEU A 62 8.19 -41.77 -37.03
C LEU A 62 8.22 -41.71 -35.49
N VAL A 63 7.69 -42.79 -34.92
CA VAL A 63 7.82 -43.22 -33.53
C VAL A 63 9.03 -44.14 -33.47
N VAL A 64 9.96 -43.94 -32.55
CA VAL A 64 10.82 -45.02 -32.05
C VAL A 64 10.97 -44.88 -30.54
N ALA A 65 10.58 -45.94 -29.83
CA ALA A 65 10.76 -46.11 -28.41
C ALA A 65 11.70 -47.30 -28.12
N SER A 66 12.51 -47.14 -27.07
CA SER A 66 13.01 -48.17 -26.13
C SER A 66 14.15 -49.13 -26.60
N PRO A 67 14.66 -50.06 -25.76
CA PRO A 67 15.60 -49.82 -24.63
C PRO A 67 16.77 -50.86 -24.59
N HIS A 68 17.82 -50.66 -23.77
CA HIS A 68 18.74 -51.73 -23.30
C HIS A 68 19.55 -51.19 -22.10
N GLN A 69 19.39 -51.62 -20.84
CA GLN A 69 19.73 -52.88 -20.16
C GLN A 69 21.22 -53.31 -20.21
N ALA A 70 21.94 -53.12 -19.10
CA ALA A 70 22.98 -54.01 -18.52
C ALA A 70 23.38 -53.46 -17.12
N ARG A 71 22.96 -54.08 -16.01
CA ARG A 71 23.60 -55.16 -15.23
C ARG A 71 24.80 -54.75 -14.35
N ASN A 72 24.53 -54.79 -13.04
CA ASN A 72 25.40 -54.88 -11.85
C ASN A 72 26.50 -55.96 -11.98
N PRO A 73 27.64 -55.91 -11.21
CA PRO A 73 27.60 -56.44 -9.84
C PRO A 73 28.63 -55.91 -8.79
N ARG A 74 28.17 -55.92 -7.52
CA ARG A 74 28.81 -56.43 -6.27
C ARG A 74 30.15 -55.88 -5.76
N LEU A 75 30.12 -55.43 -4.50
CA LEU A 75 31.00 -55.74 -3.33
C LEU A 75 30.38 -54.98 -2.13
N ARG A 76 29.67 -55.53 -1.13
CA ARG A 76 29.96 -56.53 -0.07
C ARG A 76 31.18 -56.24 0.81
N PHE A 77 30.93 -55.59 1.95
CA PHE A 77 31.48 -55.82 3.30
C PHE A 77 30.36 -55.38 4.30
N ALA A 78 29.63 -56.26 5.00
CA ALA A 78 29.89 -56.86 6.33
C ALA A 78 30.23 -55.81 7.41
N ALA A 79 29.28 -55.43 8.30
CA ALA A 79 29.04 -55.96 9.67
C ALA A 79 30.13 -55.52 10.70
N ALA A 80 29.91 -55.18 11.97
CA ALA A 80 28.79 -54.98 12.90
C ALA A 80 29.40 -54.39 14.22
N ALA A 81 28.53 -54.05 15.18
CA ALA A 81 28.80 -53.83 16.63
C ALA A 81 29.47 -52.51 17.05
N ALA A 82 29.20 -51.89 18.20
CA ALA A 82 28.17 -51.96 19.25
C ALA A 82 28.41 -50.74 20.19
N ALA A 83 27.37 -50.30 20.94
CA ALA A 83 27.31 -49.66 22.28
C ALA A 83 28.45 -48.70 22.75
N GLU A 84 28.27 -47.58 23.48
CA GLU A 84 27.36 -47.13 24.54
C GLU A 84 27.41 -45.59 24.62
N GLY A 85 26.44 -44.95 25.28
CA GLY A 85 26.52 -43.53 25.62
C GLY A 85 25.28 -43.02 26.35
N MET A 86 25.30 -43.10 27.68
CA MET A 86 24.37 -42.46 28.61
C MET A 86 24.34 -40.93 28.43
N ALA A 87 23.15 -40.32 28.37
CA ALA A 87 22.91 -38.99 28.93
C ALA A 87 21.41 -38.67 29.07
N ALA A 88 21.00 -38.53 30.33
CA ALA A 88 20.10 -37.51 30.87
C ALA A 88 18.66 -37.36 30.37
N GLU A 89 17.74 -37.63 31.29
CA GLU A 89 16.43 -37.00 31.40
C GLU A 89 16.55 -35.46 31.38
N ALA A 90 15.68 -34.78 30.63
CA ALA A 90 15.08 -33.52 31.05
C ALA A 90 13.90 -33.14 30.13
N SER A 91 12.72 -33.08 30.75
CA SER A 91 11.67 -32.11 30.45
C SER A 91 11.02 -32.17 29.05
N THR A 92 10.10 -33.13 28.87
CA THR A 92 8.91 -32.85 28.05
C THR A 92 7.96 -31.98 28.87
N ALA A 93 8.37 -30.74 29.12
CA ALA A 93 7.46 -29.67 29.48
C ALA A 93 6.46 -29.51 28.33
N GLY A 94 5.18 -29.47 28.67
CA GLY A 94 4.09 -29.38 27.73
C GLY A 94 4.25 -28.22 26.76
N ALA A 95 4.65 -28.53 25.53
CA ALA A 95 4.19 -27.80 24.35
C ALA A 95 2.76 -28.28 24.05
N ALA A 96 1.85 -28.06 25.01
CA ALA A 96 0.45 -28.04 24.71
C ALA A 96 0.26 -26.84 23.78
N SER A 97 0.04 -27.15 22.50
CA SER A 97 -0.37 -26.25 21.42
C SER A 97 -1.14 -25.04 21.95
N ALA A 98 -0.44 -23.91 22.10
CA ALA A 98 -1.08 -22.63 21.97
C ALA A 98 -1.62 -22.63 20.54
N ALA A 99 -2.95 -22.67 20.39
CA ALA A 99 -3.57 -22.50 19.09
C ALA A 99 -2.91 -21.29 18.42
N GLU A 100 -2.20 -21.49 17.31
CA GLU A 100 -1.56 -20.39 16.59
C GLU A 100 -2.66 -19.40 16.23
N ALA A 101 -2.69 -18.27 16.94
CA ALA A 101 -3.65 -17.22 16.68
C ALA A 101 -3.46 -16.75 15.24
N LYS A 102 -4.56 -16.64 14.49
CA LYS A 102 -4.55 -16.15 13.11
C LYS A 102 -3.73 -14.85 13.03
N PRO A 103 -2.79 -14.73 12.08
CA PRO A 103 -2.06 -13.48 11.87
C PRO A 103 -3.01 -12.30 11.62
N PHE A 104 -2.73 -11.15 12.21
CA PHE A 104 -3.51 -9.93 12.00
C PHE A 104 -3.27 -9.41 10.58
N ALA A 105 -4.33 -9.33 9.79
CA ALA A 105 -4.24 -9.04 8.37
C ALA A 105 -4.51 -7.57 8.05
N VAL A 106 -3.53 -6.88 7.45
CA VAL A 106 -3.60 -5.46 7.05
C VAL A 106 -3.49 -5.33 5.53
N LEU A 107 -4.45 -4.61 4.92
CA LEU A 107 -4.47 -4.30 3.49
C LEU A 107 -4.32 -2.80 3.25
N PHE A 108 -3.31 -2.41 2.48
CA PHE A 108 -3.12 -1.03 2.05
C PHE A 108 -3.74 -0.81 0.67
N VAL A 109 -4.55 0.24 0.50
CA VAL A 109 -5.31 0.47 -0.73
C VAL A 109 -5.11 1.89 -1.26
N CYS A 110 -4.69 1.99 -2.51
CA CYS A 110 -4.66 3.25 -3.25
C CYS A 110 -5.44 3.11 -4.57
N LEU A 111 -5.38 4.12 -5.46
CA LEU A 111 -6.04 4.02 -6.76
C LEU A 111 -5.47 2.87 -7.62
N GLY A 112 -4.23 2.99 -8.09
CA GLY A 112 -3.65 2.07 -9.08
C GLY A 112 -2.73 0.96 -8.55
N ASN A 113 -2.49 0.90 -7.24
CA ASN A 113 -1.59 -0.07 -6.60
C ASN A 113 -0.19 -0.19 -7.22
N ILE A 114 0.40 0.94 -7.58
CA ILE A 114 1.77 1.01 -8.10
C ILE A 114 2.66 2.00 -7.32
N CYS A 115 2.09 2.97 -6.61
CA CYS A 115 2.87 3.99 -5.89
C CYS A 115 2.65 3.91 -4.37
N ARG A 116 1.52 4.43 -3.89
CA ARG A 116 1.27 4.68 -2.46
C ARG A 116 1.07 3.39 -1.65
N SER A 117 0.14 2.52 -2.07
CA SER A 117 -0.14 1.30 -1.32
C SER A 117 1.00 0.27 -1.33
N PRO A 118 1.76 0.05 -2.42
CA PRO A 118 2.97 -0.78 -2.38
C PRO A 118 4.05 -0.22 -1.44
N ALA A 119 4.23 1.11 -1.40
CA ALA A 119 5.18 1.73 -0.48
C ALA A 119 4.74 1.52 0.98
N ALA A 120 3.45 1.70 1.28
CA ALA A 120 2.91 1.49 2.62
C ALA A 120 3.10 0.04 3.09
N GLU A 121 2.82 -0.92 2.21
CA GLU A 121 3.04 -2.35 2.45
C GLU A 121 4.50 -2.65 2.80
N ALA A 122 5.45 -2.12 2.01
CA ALA A 122 6.87 -2.33 2.23
C ALA A 122 7.39 -1.66 3.52
N VAL A 123 6.94 -0.43 3.79
CA VAL A 123 7.28 0.31 5.03
C VAL A 123 6.75 -0.43 6.25
N PHE A 124 5.47 -0.82 6.25
CA PHE A 124 4.87 -1.53 7.37
C PHE A 124 5.52 -2.90 7.59
N ARG A 125 5.77 -3.66 6.52
CA ARG A 125 6.49 -4.93 6.60
C ARG A 125 7.89 -4.76 7.19
N ASN A 126 8.64 -3.74 6.75
CA ASN A 126 9.96 -3.45 7.29
C ASN A 126 9.92 -3.17 8.81
N LEU A 127 8.92 -2.42 9.29
CA LEU A 127 8.73 -2.15 10.71
C LEU A 127 8.34 -3.41 11.50
N VAL A 128 7.46 -4.24 10.95
CA VAL A 128 7.06 -5.53 11.55
C VAL A 128 8.27 -6.47 11.68
N SER A 129 9.08 -6.60 10.63
CA SER A 129 10.29 -7.43 10.65
C SER A 129 11.33 -6.90 11.64
N LYS A 130 11.52 -5.58 11.73
CA LYS A 130 12.42 -4.95 12.72
C LYS A 130 12.02 -5.26 14.17
N ARG A 131 10.74 -5.54 14.43
CA ARG A 131 10.22 -5.94 15.75
C ARG A 131 10.11 -7.46 15.93
N GLY A 132 10.49 -8.26 14.94
CA GLY A 132 10.40 -9.72 14.97
C GLY A 132 8.96 -10.25 15.05
N LEU A 133 8.01 -9.54 14.43
CA LEU A 133 6.58 -9.85 14.50
C LEU A 133 6.03 -10.48 13.21
N ASP A 134 6.89 -10.93 12.29
CA ASP A 134 6.49 -11.39 10.95
C ASP A 134 5.40 -12.48 10.98
N SER A 135 5.49 -13.46 11.89
CA SER A 135 4.50 -14.53 12.02
C SER A 135 3.14 -14.07 12.53
N LYS A 136 3.05 -12.85 13.10
CA LYS A 136 1.80 -12.30 13.67
C LYS A 136 1.04 -11.43 12.69
N PHE A 137 1.58 -11.17 11.50
CA PHE A 137 0.97 -10.27 10.52
C PHE A 137 0.86 -10.89 9.14
N GLN A 138 -0.27 -10.63 8.49
CA GLN A 138 -0.43 -10.81 7.05
C GLN A 138 -0.53 -9.42 6.42
N ILE A 139 0.36 -9.09 5.48
CA ILE A 139 0.51 -7.73 4.95
C ILE A 139 0.43 -7.78 3.43
N ASP A 140 -0.48 -6.99 2.85
CA ASP A 140 -0.69 -6.93 1.41
C ASP A 140 -1.10 -5.51 0.95
N SER A 141 -1.09 -5.27 -0.35
CA SER A 141 -1.64 -4.06 -0.96
C SER A 141 -2.53 -4.34 -2.17
N ALA A 142 -3.45 -3.41 -2.45
CA ALA A 142 -4.36 -3.47 -3.58
C ALA A 142 -4.72 -2.08 -4.13
N GLY A 143 -5.43 -2.10 -5.27
CA GLY A 143 -5.88 -0.93 -6.02
C GLY A 143 -7.40 -0.86 -6.11
N THR A 144 -7.99 0.32 -6.09
CA THR A 144 -9.45 0.46 -6.34
C THR A 144 -9.80 0.22 -7.80
N ILE A 145 -8.82 0.32 -8.71
CA ILE A 145 -8.93 -0.03 -10.13
C ILE A 145 -7.94 -1.14 -10.53
N GLY A 146 -8.27 -1.88 -11.59
CA GLY A 146 -7.43 -2.95 -12.15
C GLY A 146 -6.52 -2.53 -13.31
N TYR A 147 -6.40 -1.23 -13.62
CA TYR A 147 -5.69 -0.76 -14.82
C TYR A 147 -4.22 -1.18 -14.87
N HIS A 148 -3.58 -1.36 -13.71
CA HIS A 148 -2.18 -1.74 -13.61
C HIS A 148 -1.94 -3.18 -13.14
N GLU A 149 -2.98 -4.03 -13.08
CA GLU A 149 -2.86 -5.40 -12.58
C GLU A 149 -1.68 -6.17 -13.23
N GLY A 150 -0.90 -6.87 -12.40
CA GLY A 150 0.29 -7.60 -12.80
C GLY A 150 1.56 -6.77 -12.96
N ASN A 151 1.47 -5.42 -12.94
CA ASN A 151 2.65 -4.56 -13.02
C ASN A 151 3.40 -4.48 -11.69
N LYS A 152 4.71 -4.25 -11.77
CA LYS A 152 5.52 -3.89 -10.60
C LYS A 152 5.18 -2.48 -10.12
N ALA A 153 5.49 -2.21 -8.85
CA ALA A 153 5.46 -0.85 -8.32
C ALA A 153 6.29 0.14 -9.17
N ASP A 154 5.86 1.41 -9.18
CA ASP A 154 6.46 2.52 -9.92
C ASP A 154 7.95 2.62 -9.59
N SER A 155 8.77 2.72 -10.64
CA SER A 155 10.22 2.71 -10.52
C SER A 155 10.77 3.86 -9.68
N ARG A 156 10.11 5.03 -9.68
CA ARG A 156 10.51 6.20 -8.88
C ARG A 156 10.21 5.97 -7.40
N MET A 157 9.05 5.38 -7.08
CA MET A 157 8.72 5.01 -5.70
C MET A 157 9.67 3.94 -5.16
N ARG A 158 9.99 2.92 -5.97
CA ARG A 158 10.99 1.91 -5.64
C ARG A 158 12.37 2.53 -5.39
N ALA A 159 12.78 3.48 -6.24
CA ALA A 159 14.06 4.18 -6.10
C ALA A 159 14.12 5.03 -4.82
N ALA A 160 13.05 5.78 -4.51
CA ALA A 160 12.97 6.58 -3.28
C ALA A 160 13.00 5.69 -2.03
N SER A 161 12.18 4.63 -2.00
CA SER A 161 12.13 3.66 -0.88
C SER A 161 13.48 2.97 -0.65
N LYS A 162 14.17 2.60 -1.74
CA LYS A 162 15.49 1.95 -1.64
C LYS A 162 16.55 2.82 -0.99
N LYS A 163 16.48 4.15 -1.14
CA LYS A 163 17.39 5.08 -0.43
C LYS A 163 17.21 5.00 1.09
N ARG A 164 16.04 4.58 1.56
CA ARG A 164 15.70 4.36 2.98
C ARG A 164 15.94 2.91 3.43
N GLY A 165 16.52 2.07 2.57
CA GLY A 165 16.75 0.64 2.86
C GLY A 165 15.49 -0.22 2.79
N ILE A 166 14.42 0.26 2.12
CA ILE A 166 13.15 -0.44 1.99
C ILE A 166 12.98 -0.90 0.54
N ASP A 167 12.79 -2.19 0.32
CA ASP A 167 12.53 -2.75 -1.02
C ASP A 167 11.03 -2.91 -1.24
N VAL A 168 10.52 -2.33 -2.33
CA VAL A 168 9.12 -2.39 -2.72
C VAL A 168 8.97 -3.43 -3.83
N THR A 169 8.47 -4.61 -3.45
CA THR A 169 8.39 -5.80 -4.31
C THR A 169 6.97 -6.15 -4.75
N SER A 170 5.96 -5.37 -4.33
CA SER A 170 4.55 -5.63 -4.63
C SER A 170 4.26 -5.68 -6.13
N ILE A 171 3.32 -6.56 -6.47
CA ILE A 171 2.73 -6.67 -7.81
C ILE A 171 1.30 -6.16 -7.71
N SER A 172 0.97 -5.23 -8.61
CA SER A 172 -0.31 -4.56 -8.62
C SER A 172 -1.46 -5.56 -8.79
N ARG A 173 -2.51 -5.41 -7.97
CA ARG A 173 -3.78 -6.13 -8.10
C ARG A 173 -4.96 -5.24 -7.73
N PRO A 174 -6.15 -5.44 -8.32
CA PRO A 174 -7.36 -4.79 -7.81
C PRO A 174 -7.77 -5.38 -6.46
N ILE A 175 -8.49 -4.58 -5.67
CA ILE A 175 -9.23 -5.05 -4.51
C ILE A 175 -10.32 -6.02 -4.99
N LYS A 176 -10.59 -7.05 -4.19
CA LYS A 176 -11.57 -8.10 -4.48
C LYS A 176 -12.55 -8.31 -3.32
N PRO A 177 -13.72 -8.92 -3.56
CA PRO A 177 -14.68 -9.21 -2.49
C PRO A 177 -14.09 -9.98 -1.31
N SER A 178 -13.17 -10.93 -1.58
CA SER A 178 -12.55 -11.72 -0.52
C SER A 178 -11.70 -10.87 0.43
N ASP A 179 -11.18 -9.72 0.01
CA ASP A 179 -10.40 -8.84 0.88
C ASP A 179 -11.24 -8.33 2.07
N PHE A 180 -12.56 -8.16 1.87
CA PHE A 180 -13.51 -7.82 2.94
C PHE A 180 -13.79 -8.97 3.92
N ARG A 181 -13.36 -10.19 3.63
CA ARG A 181 -13.41 -11.34 4.54
C ARG A 181 -12.05 -11.60 5.18
N ASP A 182 -10.99 -11.50 4.39
CA ASP A 182 -9.68 -12.01 4.74
C ASP A 182 -8.91 -11.05 5.68
N PHE A 183 -9.05 -9.74 5.46
CA PHE A 183 -8.29 -8.70 6.17
C PHE A 183 -9.02 -8.15 7.39
N ASP A 184 -8.30 -7.88 8.47
CA ASP A 184 -8.84 -7.33 9.71
C ASP A 184 -8.85 -5.79 9.69
N LEU A 185 -7.99 -5.17 8.86
CA LEU A 185 -7.92 -3.72 8.67
C LEU A 185 -7.63 -3.38 7.19
N ILE A 186 -8.36 -2.39 6.65
CA ILE A 186 -8.18 -1.89 5.29
C ILE A 186 -7.87 -0.39 5.35
N LEU A 187 -6.72 0.02 4.82
CA LEU A 187 -6.19 1.38 4.92
C LEU A 187 -6.19 2.08 3.57
N ALA A 188 -7.09 3.04 3.42
CA ALA A 188 -7.19 3.90 2.24
C ALA A 188 -6.16 5.02 2.29
N MET A 189 -5.45 5.25 1.18
CA MET A 189 -4.43 6.30 1.09
C MET A 189 -5.01 7.71 1.08
N ASP A 190 -6.18 7.90 0.47
CA ASP A 190 -6.89 9.18 0.39
C ASP A 190 -8.41 8.98 0.55
N ARG A 191 -9.17 10.09 0.62
CA ARG A 191 -10.63 10.04 0.80
C ARG A 191 -11.34 9.43 -0.40
N GLN A 192 -10.85 9.66 -1.61
CA GLN A 192 -11.45 9.05 -2.80
C GLN A 192 -11.33 7.53 -2.76
N ASN A 193 -10.15 7.00 -2.36
CA ASN A 193 -9.93 5.58 -2.20
C ASN A 193 -10.82 5.00 -1.10
N TYR A 194 -11.01 5.73 0.00
CA TYR A 194 -11.95 5.34 1.06
C TYR A 194 -13.38 5.17 0.50
N GLU A 195 -13.89 6.18 -0.21
CA GLU A 195 -15.21 6.14 -0.83
C GLU A 195 -15.33 5.02 -1.87
N ASP A 196 -14.31 4.83 -2.72
CA ASP A 196 -14.27 3.79 -3.74
C ASP A 196 -14.34 2.38 -3.13
N ILE A 197 -13.65 2.14 -2.01
CA ILE A 197 -13.67 0.86 -1.27
C ILE A 197 -15.07 0.62 -0.72
N LEU A 198 -15.70 1.61 -0.08
CA LEU A 198 -17.06 1.47 0.44
C LEU A 198 -18.07 1.22 -0.68
N ASN A 199 -17.96 1.97 -1.78
CA ASN A 199 -18.80 1.76 -2.96
C ASN A 199 -18.59 0.36 -3.57
N ALA A 200 -17.36 -0.17 -3.56
CA ALA A 200 -17.08 -1.54 -4.00
C ALA A 200 -17.75 -2.58 -3.10
N PHE A 201 -17.66 -2.39 -1.77
CA PHE A 201 -18.36 -3.24 -0.81
C PHE A 201 -19.88 -3.26 -1.06
N GLU A 202 -20.50 -2.09 -1.22
CA GLU A 202 -21.95 -1.99 -1.50
C GLU A 202 -22.33 -2.73 -2.79
N ARG A 203 -21.52 -2.62 -3.86
CA ARG A 203 -21.78 -3.35 -5.11
C ARG A 203 -21.65 -4.87 -4.96
N TRP A 204 -20.76 -5.35 -4.10
CA TRP A 204 -20.47 -6.79 -3.95
C TRP A 204 -21.35 -7.48 -2.92
N ARG A 205 -21.75 -6.80 -1.84
CA ARG A 205 -22.66 -7.40 -0.83
C ARG A 205 -24.03 -7.78 -1.40
N HIS A 206 -24.43 -7.16 -2.52
CA HIS A 206 -25.62 -7.54 -3.28
C HIS A 206 -25.43 -8.76 -4.19
N LYS A 207 -24.20 -9.23 -4.39
CA LYS A 207 -23.85 -10.32 -5.32
C LYS A 207 -23.34 -11.57 -4.61
N GLU A 208 -22.63 -11.41 -3.49
CA GLU A 208 -22.15 -12.53 -2.67
C GLU A 208 -22.17 -12.19 -1.17
N PRO A 209 -22.20 -13.19 -0.27
CA PRO A 209 -22.16 -12.96 1.16
C PRO A 209 -20.84 -12.29 1.59
N LEU A 210 -20.96 -11.09 2.16
CA LEU A 210 -19.87 -10.35 2.80
C LEU A 210 -20.25 -10.00 4.25
N PRO A 211 -19.27 -9.82 5.16
CA PRO A 211 -19.57 -9.47 6.54
C PRO A 211 -20.18 -8.07 6.65
N ASP A 212 -21.33 -7.93 7.31
CA ASP A 212 -22.03 -6.63 7.46
C ASP A 212 -21.15 -5.56 8.14
N GLY A 213 -20.26 -5.99 9.05
CA GLY A 213 -19.31 -5.11 9.74
C GLY A 213 -18.05 -4.76 8.94
N ALA A 214 -17.88 -5.27 7.72
CA ALA A 214 -16.65 -5.04 6.94
C ALA A 214 -16.36 -3.55 6.64
N PRO A 215 -17.33 -2.65 6.43
CA PRO A 215 -17.07 -1.21 6.30
C PRO A 215 -16.37 -0.59 7.51
N ASN A 216 -16.62 -1.11 8.72
CA ASN A 216 -16.09 -0.54 9.98
C ASN A 216 -14.56 -0.65 10.09
N LYS A 217 -13.97 -1.61 9.36
CA LYS A 217 -12.52 -1.83 9.32
C LYS A 217 -11.80 -1.03 8.23
N VAL A 218 -12.52 -0.25 7.43
CA VAL A 218 -11.92 0.67 6.47
C VAL A 218 -11.59 1.97 7.19
N LYS A 219 -10.33 2.41 7.13
CA LYS A 219 -9.83 3.65 7.73
C LYS A 219 -8.91 4.40 6.76
N LEU A 220 -8.71 5.70 7.01
CA LEU A 220 -7.71 6.49 6.28
C LEU A 220 -6.31 6.24 6.85
N MET A 221 -5.30 6.09 6.00
CA MET A 221 -3.91 5.88 6.41
C MET A 221 -3.43 6.99 7.35
N CYS A 222 -3.67 8.25 6.98
CA CYS A 222 -3.26 9.40 7.76
C CYS A 222 -4.01 9.58 9.09
N SER A 223 -5.08 8.81 9.37
CA SER A 223 -5.69 8.79 10.71
C SER A 223 -4.73 8.22 11.78
N TYR A 224 -3.66 7.55 11.36
CA TYR A 224 -2.60 7.06 12.24
C TYR A 224 -1.38 7.99 12.30
N CYS A 225 -1.30 9.07 11.50
CA CYS A 225 -0.20 10.03 11.61
C CYS A 225 -0.17 10.70 13.00
N LYS A 226 1.02 10.84 13.57
CA LYS A 226 1.25 11.52 14.86
C LYS A 226 2.13 12.75 14.71
N ARG A 227 3.11 12.69 13.82
CA ARG A 227 4.06 13.79 13.53
C ARG A 227 3.56 14.70 12.41
N HIS A 228 2.68 14.18 11.57
CA HIS A 228 2.12 14.87 10.41
C HIS A 228 0.64 15.20 10.61
N THR A 229 0.19 16.33 10.06
CA THR A 229 -1.19 16.86 10.22
C THR A 229 -2.04 16.68 8.96
N GLU A 230 -1.45 16.17 7.89
CA GLU A 230 -2.12 15.86 6.65
C GLU A 230 -3.21 14.80 6.86
N SER A 231 -4.35 14.98 6.21
CA SER A 231 -5.49 14.04 6.30
C SER A 231 -5.42 12.89 5.30
N GLU A 232 -4.56 13.01 4.27
CA GLU A 232 -4.48 12.11 3.13
C GLU A 232 -3.03 11.98 2.63
N VAL A 233 -2.69 10.82 2.09
CA VAL A 233 -1.40 10.57 1.43
C VAL A 233 -1.50 11.07 -0.01
N PRO A 234 -0.81 12.17 -0.37
CA PRO A 234 -0.95 12.81 -1.66
C PRO A 234 -0.45 11.90 -2.79
N ASP A 235 -1.08 11.98 -3.97
CA ASP A 235 -0.56 11.25 -5.13
C ASP A 235 0.78 11.85 -5.59
N PRO A 236 1.88 11.07 -5.57
CA PRO A 236 3.21 11.61 -5.87
C PRO A 236 3.40 11.92 -7.35
N TYR A 237 2.50 11.50 -8.25
CA TYR A 237 2.69 11.57 -9.69
C TYR A 237 2.95 12.99 -10.21
N TYR A 238 2.36 14.00 -9.56
CA TYR A 238 2.46 15.41 -9.96
C TYR A 238 3.48 16.22 -9.15
N GLY A 239 4.10 15.63 -8.11
CA GLY A 239 4.97 16.34 -7.16
C GLY A 239 6.48 16.29 -7.47
N GLY A 240 6.87 15.73 -8.61
CA GLY A 240 8.28 15.48 -8.92
C GLY A 240 8.96 14.55 -7.89
N PRO A 241 10.31 14.56 -7.78
CA PRO A 241 11.03 13.69 -6.85
C PRO A 241 10.66 13.91 -5.37
N GLN A 242 10.37 15.14 -4.96
CA GLN A 242 10.01 15.47 -3.57
C GLN A 242 8.65 14.90 -3.17
N GLY A 243 7.72 14.73 -4.12
CA GLY A 243 6.43 14.09 -3.85
C GLY A 243 6.56 12.67 -3.33
N PHE A 244 7.53 11.90 -3.83
CA PHE A 244 7.79 10.53 -3.36
C PHE A 244 8.35 10.51 -1.93
N GLU A 245 9.26 11.43 -1.62
CA GLU A 245 9.82 11.54 -0.27
C GLU A 245 8.73 11.93 0.74
N LYS A 246 7.87 12.91 0.39
CA LYS A 246 6.76 13.32 1.24
C LYS A 246 5.77 12.17 1.51
N VAL A 247 5.48 11.34 0.52
CA VAL A 247 4.66 10.14 0.72
C VAL A 247 5.33 9.18 1.70
N LEU A 248 6.62 8.91 1.56
CA LEU A 248 7.34 8.02 2.47
C LEU A 248 7.38 8.57 3.91
N ASP A 249 7.54 9.88 4.10
CA ASP A 249 7.51 10.50 5.43
C ASP A 249 6.17 10.27 6.14
N LEU A 250 5.06 10.48 5.42
CA LEU A 250 3.71 10.23 5.95
C LEU A 250 3.49 8.74 6.27
N LEU A 251 3.96 7.85 5.39
CA LEU A 251 3.82 6.41 5.57
C LEU A 251 4.63 5.88 6.74
N GLU A 252 5.85 6.37 6.95
CA GLU A 252 6.68 5.98 8.09
C GLU A 252 6.06 6.40 9.43
N ASP A 253 5.56 7.64 9.52
CA ASP A 253 4.83 8.12 10.70
C ASP A 253 3.56 7.31 10.99
N ALA A 254 2.72 7.15 9.97
CA ALA A 254 1.47 6.42 10.12
C ALA A 254 1.68 4.94 10.41
N CYS A 255 2.63 4.26 9.74
CA CYS A 255 2.89 2.84 9.95
C CYS A 255 3.47 2.53 11.34
N GLU A 256 4.33 3.40 11.87
CA GLU A 256 4.89 3.25 13.21
C GLU A 256 3.79 3.33 14.27
N SER A 257 2.97 4.37 14.20
CA SER A 257 1.83 4.59 15.08
C SER A 257 0.77 3.48 14.96
N LEU A 258 0.51 3.02 13.73
CA LEU A 258 -0.37 1.90 13.45
C LEU A 258 0.12 0.62 14.14
N LEU A 259 1.40 0.27 13.96
CA LEU A 259 1.97 -0.95 14.55
C LEU A 259 1.89 -0.90 16.08
N ASP A 260 2.18 0.26 16.68
CA ASP A 260 2.03 0.46 18.13
C ASP A 260 0.59 0.22 18.59
N SER A 261 -0.39 0.76 17.86
CA SER A 261 -1.81 0.60 18.22
C SER A 261 -2.26 -0.86 18.17
N ILE A 262 -1.88 -1.60 17.13
CA ILE A 262 -2.25 -3.01 16.96
C ILE A 262 -1.59 -3.87 18.07
N VAL A 263 -0.31 -3.63 18.36
CA VAL A 263 0.39 -4.37 19.41
C VAL A 263 -0.22 -4.08 20.79
N ALA A 264 -0.58 -2.83 21.07
CA ALA A 264 -1.20 -2.44 22.33
C ALA A 264 -2.60 -3.07 22.50
N ASP A 265 -3.42 -3.10 21.45
CA ASP A 265 -4.76 -3.67 21.51
C ASP A 265 -4.72 -5.20 21.62
N ASN A 266 -3.81 -5.86 20.90
CA ASN A 266 -3.60 -7.31 21.03
C ASN A 266 -3.10 -7.69 22.44
N ALA A 267 -2.28 -6.86 23.07
CA ALA A 267 -1.83 -7.07 24.45
C ALA A 267 -2.99 -7.00 25.47
N LYS A 268 -3.96 -6.10 25.27
CA LYS A 268 -5.16 -6.00 26.11
C LYS A 268 -6.04 -7.24 26.00
N HIS A 269 -6.22 -7.76 24.78
CA HIS A 269 -6.96 -9.00 24.55
C HIS A 269 -6.29 -10.22 25.21
N PHE A 270 -4.96 -10.26 25.22
CA PHE A 270 -4.20 -11.32 25.89
C PHE A 270 -4.28 -11.22 27.42
N CYS A 271 -4.25 -10.00 27.98
CA CYS A 271 -4.37 -9.75 29.42
C CYS A 271 -5.77 -10.09 29.95
N MET A 272 -6.83 -9.67 29.27
CA MET A 272 -8.22 -9.96 29.69
C MET A 272 -8.54 -11.48 29.70
N THR A 273 -7.92 -12.24 28.79
CA THR A 273 -8.12 -13.69 28.73
C THR A 273 -7.44 -14.39 29.92
N LEU A 274 -6.34 -13.84 30.44
CA LEU A 274 -5.65 -14.37 31.61
C LEU A 274 -6.37 -14.02 32.91
N ASP A 275 -6.91 -12.81 33.04
CA ASP A 275 -7.69 -12.39 34.22
C ASP A 275 -9.00 -13.18 34.36
N MET A 276 -9.70 -13.52 33.26
CA MET A 276 -10.85 -14.42 33.32
C MET A 276 -10.49 -15.85 33.74
N TYR A 277 -9.26 -16.29 33.50
CA TYR A 277 -8.80 -17.63 33.90
C TYR A 277 -8.38 -17.67 35.37
N ILE A 278 -7.83 -16.56 35.90
CA ILE A 278 -7.43 -16.43 37.31
C ILE A 278 -8.64 -16.18 38.23
N CYS A 279 -9.71 -15.54 37.74
CA CYS A 279 -10.94 -15.32 38.53
C CYS A 279 -11.88 -16.55 38.62
N ARG A 280 -11.50 -17.70 38.06
CA ARG A 280 -12.33 -18.92 38.02
C ARG A 280 -11.73 -20.12 38.79
N GLN A 281 -10.65 -19.90 39.53
CA GLN A 281 -10.01 -20.87 40.43
C GLN A 281 -10.13 -20.37 41.87
#